data_AF-A0A5C7B8L5-F1
#
_entry.id   AF-A0A5C7B8L5-F1
#
_cell.length_a   1.000
_cell.length_b   1.000
_cell.length_c   1.000
_cell.angle_alpha   90.00
_cell.angle_beta   90.00
_cell.angle_gamma   90.00
#
_symmetry.space_group_name_H-M   'P 1'
#
loop_
_entity.id
_entity.type
_entity.pdbx_description
1 polymer ?
#
loop_
_entity_poly.entity_id
_entity_poly.type
_entity_poly.pdbx_seq_one_letter_code
_entity_poly.pdbx_strand_id
1 'polypeptide(L)'
;MNVKLLSLILVFFYFGNVTAQVLTSQENNSTTSTTGLKVFDFNELESYLNSKKDGNTYVINFWATWCAPCVKELPYFEALNTNYKNKNVEVVLVSLDFPKQIETKLVPFLKKRGFRSEVVILNDVDSNTWIPKVNKDWSGAIPATLIYNKNRGAFYERSFNYLELETELKQFIK
;
A
#
# COMPACT_ATOMS: atom_id res chain seq x y z
N MET A 1 68.16 -32.82 49.72
CA MET A 1 67.22 -32.48 50.81
C MET A 1 66.00 -31.83 50.19
N ASN A 2 64.88 -32.54 50.18
CA ASN A 2 63.57 -32.09 49.72
C ASN A 2 63.01 -31.05 50.69
N VAL A 3 62.35 -29.98 50.21
CA VAL A 3 61.13 -29.46 50.84
C VAL A 3 60.17 -28.94 49.76
N LYS A 4 58.91 -29.31 49.96
CA LYS A 4 57.73 -29.14 49.11
C LYS A 4 57.15 -27.71 49.18
N LEU A 5 56.54 -27.33 48.05
CA LEU A 5 55.18 -26.79 47.90
C LEU A 5 54.78 -25.54 48.69
N LEU A 6 54.52 -24.45 47.96
CA LEU A 6 53.34 -23.62 48.24
C LEU A 6 52.78 -23.08 46.92
N SER A 7 51.57 -23.52 46.61
CA SER A 7 50.75 -23.08 45.48
C SER A 7 50.35 -21.61 45.65
N LEU A 8 50.52 -20.81 44.60
CA LEU A 8 49.80 -19.55 44.46
C LEU A 8 49.09 -19.54 43.10
N ILE A 9 47.77 -19.57 43.19
CA ILE A 9 46.82 -19.51 42.09
C ILE A 9 46.94 -18.16 41.41
N LEU A 10 47.34 -18.12 40.14
CA LEU A 10 47.22 -16.94 39.29
C LEU A 10 46.15 -17.20 38.23
N VAL A 11 45.11 -16.39 38.35
CA VAL A 11 43.82 -16.45 37.68
C VAL A 11 43.96 -16.23 36.16
N PHE A 12 43.20 -17.03 35.42
CA PHE A 12 42.96 -16.93 33.98
C PHE A 12 42.61 -15.50 33.54
N PHE A 13 43.36 -14.96 32.58
CA PHE A 13 42.85 -13.96 31.63
C PHE A 13 43.21 -14.40 30.21
N TYR A 14 42.34 -15.25 29.67
CA TYR A 14 42.23 -15.54 28.24
C TYR A 14 41.77 -14.25 27.55
N PHE A 15 42.70 -13.45 27.03
CA PHE A 15 42.35 -12.39 26.08
C PHE A 15 42.15 -13.02 24.71
N GLY A 16 40.91 -13.43 24.45
CA GLY A 16 40.47 -13.82 23.11
C GLY A 16 40.51 -12.60 22.19
N ASN A 17 41.24 -12.72 21.07
CA ASN A 17 41.23 -11.75 19.99
C ASN A 17 39.83 -11.72 19.36
N VAL A 18 39.05 -10.69 19.68
CA VAL A 18 37.78 -10.40 19.00
C VAL A 18 38.11 -9.54 17.79
N THR A 19 37.96 -10.14 16.61
CA THR A 19 37.96 -9.44 15.33
C THR A 19 36.80 -8.46 15.29
N ALA A 20 37.10 -7.17 15.14
CA ALA A 20 36.10 -6.14 14.92
C ALA A 20 35.45 -6.34 13.55
N GLN A 21 34.27 -6.97 13.52
CA GLN A 21 33.39 -6.90 12.36
C GLN A 21 32.76 -5.50 12.32
N VAL A 22 33.15 -4.74 11.30
CA VAL A 22 32.48 -3.54 10.83
C VAL A 22 31.05 -3.94 10.45
N LEU A 23 30.08 -3.57 11.29
CA LEU A 23 28.66 -3.70 10.98
C LEU A 23 28.32 -2.67 9.91
N THR A 24 28.25 -3.11 8.65
CA THR A 24 27.56 -2.38 7.60
C THR A 24 26.08 -2.33 7.96
N SER A 25 25.62 -1.18 8.45
CA SER A 25 24.19 -0.88 8.52
C SER A 25 23.65 -0.76 7.10
N GLN A 26 23.03 -1.83 6.60
CA GLN A 26 22.13 -1.72 5.45
C GLN A 26 20.91 -0.91 5.88
N GLU A 27 20.78 0.32 5.36
CA GLU A 27 19.50 1.02 5.27
C GLU A 27 18.61 0.28 4.26
N ASN A 28 18.04 -0.85 4.65
CA ASN A 28 16.88 -1.40 3.97
C ASN A 28 15.67 -0.76 4.62
N ASN A 29 15.25 0.38 4.04
CA ASN A 29 14.11 1.17 4.49
C ASN A 29 12.78 0.47 4.13
N SER A 30 12.61 -0.79 4.54
CA SER A 30 11.29 -1.43 4.58
C SER A 30 10.64 -1.01 5.88
N THR A 31 9.96 0.14 5.82
CA THR A 31 9.14 0.65 6.92
C THR A 31 7.98 -0.31 7.11
N THR A 32 8.15 -1.29 7.99
CA THR A 32 7.08 -2.14 8.48
C THR A 32 6.20 -1.30 9.40
N SER A 33 5.26 -0.56 8.80
CA SER A 33 4.15 0.04 9.54
C SER A 33 3.36 -1.06 10.24
N THR A 34 3.03 -0.83 11.50
CA THR A 34 2.39 -1.74 12.47
C THR A 34 0.96 -2.17 12.11
N THR A 35 0.52 -1.94 10.88
CA THR A 35 -0.86 -2.16 10.41
C THR A 35 -1.00 -3.18 9.28
N GLY A 36 0.08 -3.78 8.76
CA GLY A 36 0.00 -4.82 7.72
C GLY A 36 -0.58 -4.35 6.37
N LEU A 37 -0.73 -3.02 6.19
CA LEU A 37 -1.10 -2.41 4.92
C LEU A 37 0.08 -2.49 3.95
N LYS A 38 -0.22 -2.76 2.68
CA LYS A 38 0.79 -2.73 1.62
C LYS A 38 1.07 -1.28 1.26
N VAL A 39 2.35 -0.92 1.28
CA VAL A 39 2.85 0.38 0.82
C VAL A 39 3.61 0.12 -0.46
N PHE A 40 3.33 0.93 -1.48
CA PHE A 40 3.95 0.85 -2.79
C PHE A 40 4.56 2.19 -3.17
N ASP A 41 5.72 2.18 -3.83
CA ASP A 41 6.05 3.24 -4.78
C ASP A 41 5.25 3.08 -6.09
N PHE A 42 5.39 4.00 -7.05
CA PHE A 42 4.61 3.87 -8.28
C PHE A 42 5.00 2.65 -9.13
N ASN A 43 6.27 2.28 -9.21
CA ASN A 43 6.71 1.14 -10.02
C ASN A 43 6.17 -0.18 -9.46
N GLU A 44 6.13 -0.29 -8.13
CA GLU A 44 5.52 -1.42 -7.43
C GLU A 44 4.01 -1.45 -7.62
N LEU A 45 3.32 -0.30 -7.53
CA LEU A 45 1.89 -0.21 -7.80
C LEU A 45 1.57 -0.57 -9.25
N GLU A 46 2.33 -0.04 -10.21
CA GLU A 46 2.19 -0.35 -11.63
C GLU A 46 2.38 -1.85 -11.88
N SER A 47 3.41 -2.46 -11.29
CA SER A 47 3.65 -3.90 -11.37
C SER A 47 2.51 -4.70 -10.75
N TYR A 48 2.00 -4.27 -9.59
CA TYR A 48 0.85 -4.88 -8.93
C TYR A 48 -0.40 -4.82 -9.82
N LEU A 49 -0.75 -3.66 -10.35
CA LEU A 49 -1.91 -3.49 -11.24
C LEU A 49 -1.75 -4.27 -12.55
N ASN A 50 -0.54 -4.32 -13.12
CA ASN A 50 -0.25 -5.07 -14.35
C ASN A 50 -0.25 -6.59 -14.14
N SER A 51 -0.06 -7.08 -12.91
CA SER A 51 -0.15 -8.51 -12.59
C SER A 51 -1.60 -9.04 -12.60
N LYS A 52 -2.57 -8.15 -12.48
CA LYS A 52 -4.02 -8.44 -12.41
C LYS A 52 -4.62 -8.79 -13.78
N LYS A 53 -4.18 -9.91 -14.37
CA LYS A 53 -4.61 -10.41 -15.71
C LYS A 53 -5.50 -11.66 -15.64
N ASP A 54 -6.10 -11.92 -14.49
CA ASP A 54 -6.92 -13.11 -14.18
C ASP A 54 -8.34 -13.09 -14.76
N GLY A 55 -8.66 -12.11 -15.61
CA GLY A 55 -9.98 -11.96 -16.22
C GLY A 55 -10.98 -11.19 -15.37
N ASN A 56 -10.57 -10.73 -14.18
CA ASN A 56 -11.38 -9.83 -13.37
C ASN A 56 -11.43 -8.42 -13.99
N THR A 57 -12.47 -7.67 -13.61
CA THR A 57 -12.55 -6.23 -13.79
C THR A 57 -12.13 -5.55 -12.49
N TYR A 58 -11.18 -4.63 -12.60
CA TYR A 58 -10.62 -3.92 -11.47
C TYR A 58 -11.16 -2.50 -11.44
N VAL A 59 -11.60 -2.07 -10.27
CA VAL A 59 -12.05 -0.70 -9.98
C VAL A 59 -11.08 -0.11 -8.97
N ILE A 60 -10.17 0.73 -9.45
CA ILE A 60 -9.11 1.35 -8.66
C ILE A 60 -9.54 2.78 -8.32
N ASN A 61 -9.72 3.09 -7.04
CA ASN A 61 -10.08 4.43 -6.58
C ASN A 61 -8.89 5.07 -5.86
N PHE A 62 -8.44 6.22 -6.37
CA PHE A 62 -7.40 7.04 -5.77
C PHE A 62 -8.04 8.08 -4.85
N TRP A 63 -7.71 8.03 -3.56
CA TRP A 63 -8.37 8.81 -2.52
C TRP A 63 -7.41 9.18 -1.39
N ALA A 64 -7.84 10.06 -0.49
CA ALA A 64 -7.13 10.30 0.76
C ALA A 64 -8.10 10.68 1.88
N THR A 65 -7.73 10.49 3.15
CA THR A 65 -8.62 10.80 4.29
C THR A 65 -8.95 12.28 4.43
N TRP A 66 -8.07 13.16 3.96
CA TRP A 66 -8.27 14.61 3.97
C TRP A 66 -9.14 15.11 2.80
N CYS A 67 -9.41 14.26 1.80
CA CYS A 67 -10.29 14.56 0.69
C CYS A 67 -11.76 14.27 1.05
N ALA A 68 -12.52 15.30 1.42
CA ALA A 68 -13.93 15.17 1.78
C ALA A 68 -14.82 14.49 0.71
N PRO A 69 -14.76 14.86 -0.59
CA PRO A 69 -15.55 14.17 -1.61
C PRO A 69 -15.15 12.70 -1.76
N CYS A 70 -13.86 12.38 -1.69
CA CYS A 70 -13.38 10.99 -1.72
C CYS A 70 -13.96 10.17 -0.57
N VAL A 71 -13.88 10.67 0.67
CA VAL A 71 -14.41 9.99 1.87
C VAL A 71 -15.94 9.77 1.79
N LYS A 72 -16.66 10.66 1.08
CA LYS A 72 -18.11 10.56 0.90
C LYS A 72 -18.50 9.44 -0.07
N GLU A 73 -17.68 9.13 -1.06
CA GLU A 73 -17.99 8.10 -2.07
C GLU A 73 -17.50 6.69 -1.70
N LEU A 74 -16.56 6.54 -0.76
CA LEU A 74 -16.06 5.23 -0.33
C LEU A 74 -17.15 4.19 0.00
N PRO A 75 -18.28 4.53 0.67
CA PRO A 75 -19.35 3.57 0.90
C PRO A 75 -19.93 2.97 -0.38
N TYR A 76 -19.92 3.71 -1.49
CA TYR A 76 -20.39 3.22 -2.79
C TYR A 76 -19.42 2.21 -3.40
N PHE A 77 -18.11 2.44 -3.26
CA PHE A 77 -17.08 1.49 -3.68
C PHE A 77 -17.12 0.21 -2.83
N GLU A 78 -17.32 0.32 -1.51
CA GLU A 78 -17.51 -0.85 -0.63
C GLU A 78 -18.76 -1.66 -0.98
N ALA A 79 -19.87 -0.97 -1.29
CA ALA A 79 -21.10 -1.61 -1.74
C ALA A 79 -20.90 -2.30 -3.09
N LEU A 80 -20.22 -1.64 -4.04
CA LEU A 80 -19.90 -2.20 -5.35
C LEU A 80 -19.07 -3.48 -5.21
N ASN A 81 -18.01 -3.45 -4.40
CA ASN A 81 -17.15 -4.61 -4.12
C ASN A 81 -17.95 -5.77 -3.54
N THR A 82 -18.85 -5.48 -2.58
CA THR A 82 -19.71 -6.50 -1.96
C THR A 82 -20.69 -7.10 -2.98
N ASN A 83 -21.38 -6.26 -3.76
CA ASN A 83 -22.45 -6.68 -4.67
C ASN A 83 -21.91 -7.43 -5.91
N TYR A 84 -20.67 -7.14 -6.32
CA TYR A 84 -20.05 -7.70 -7.52
C TYR A 84 -18.93 -8.71 -7.24
N LYS A 85 -18.70 -9.09 -5.98
CA LYS A 85 -17.68 -10.09 -5.60
C LYS A 85 -17.79 -11.41 -6.38
N ASN A 86 -19.01 -11.87 -6.67
CA ASN A 86 -19.26 -13.11 -7.42
C ASN A 86 -19.30 -12.91 -8.95
N LYS A 87 -18.96 -11.72 -9.44
CA LYS A 87 -18.98 -11.34 -10.86
C LYS A 87 -17.59 -10.95 -11.37
N ASN A 88 -16.54 -11.46 -10.73
CA ASN A 88 -15.15 -11.17 -11.10
C ASN A 88 -14.85 -9.67 -11.11
N VAL A 89 -15.33 -8.94 -10.09
CA VAL A 89 -15.02 -7.52 -9.89
C VAL A 89 -14.26 -7.37 -8.58
N GLU A 90 -13.13 -6.70 -8.64
CA GLU A 90 -12.31 -6.36 -7.48
C GLU A 90 -12.17 -4.84 -7.35
N VAL A 91 -12.50 -4.33 -6.17
CA VAL A 91 -12.24 -2.91 -5.82
C VAL A 91 -10.93 -2.82 -5.04
N VAL A 92 -10.05 -1.92 -5.46
CA VAL A 92 -8.83 -1.56 -4.74
C VAL A 92 -8.86 -0.07 -4.43
N LEU A 93 -8.71 0.26 -3.16
CA LEU A 93 -8.69 1.63 -2.67
C LEU A 93 -7.23 2.06 -2.45
N VAL A 94 -6.71 2.91 -3.34
CA VAL A 94 -5.35 3.43 -3.30
C VAL A 94 -5.34 4.73 -2.51
N SER A 95 -4.86 4.67 -1.27
CA SER A 95 -4.69 5.85 -0.43
C SER A 95 -3.46 6.65 -0.86
N LEU A 96 -3.66 7.95 -1.04
CA LEU A 96 -2.66 8.98 -1.27
C LEU A 96 -2.42 9.83 0.01
N ASP A 97 -2.78 9.29 1.18
CA ASP A 97 -2.48 9.96 2.44
C ASP A 97 -0.97 10.13 2.60
N PHE A 98 -0.54 11.31 3.03
CA PHE A 98 0.88 11.57 3.23
C PHE A 98 1.46 10.61 4.27
N PRO A 99 2.75 10.21 4.16
CA PRO A 99 3.36 9.25 5.09
C PRO A 99 3.14 9.57 6.57
N LYS A 100 3.24 10.85 6.93
CA LYS A 100 3.04 11.35 8.31
C LYS A 100 1.59 11.20 8.81
N GLN A 101 0.64 10.99 7.92
CA GLN A 101 -0.79 10.84 8.21
C GLN A 101 -1.26 9.38 8.23
N ILE A 102 -0.43 8.42 7.80
CA ILE A 102 -0.82 7.01 7.76
C ILE A 102 -1.26 6.52 9.15
N GLU A 103 -0.37 6.57 10.13
CA GLU A 103 -0.66 6.06 11.48
C GLU A 103 -1.66 6.92 12.26
N THR A 104 -1.69 8.23 11.99
CA THR A 104 -2.49 9.19 12.76
C THR A 104 -3.88 9.46 12.18
N LYS A 105 -4.10 9.18 10.89
CA LYS A 105 -5.36 9.45 10.17
C LYS A 105 -5.88 8.20 9.47
N LEU A 106 -5.11 7.62 8.55
CA LEU A 106 -5.58 6.50 7.71
C LEU A 106 -5.90 5.27 8.55
N VAL A 107 -4.97 4.81 9.38
CA VAL A 107 -5.13 3.59 10.18
C VAL A 107 -6.35 3.67 11.12
N PRO A 108 -6.55 4.73 11.92
CA PRO A 108 -7.77 4.91 12.71
C PRO A 108 -9.04 4.99 11.87
N PHE A 109 -8.98 5.64 10.70
CA PHE A 109 -10.12 5.78 9.79
C PHE A 109 -10.57 4.40 9.25
N LEU A 110 -9.63 3.57 8.82
CA LEU A 110 -9.90 2.21 8.34
C LEU A 110 -10.48 1.33 9.45
N LYS A 111 -9.86 1.34 10.64
CA LYS A 111 -10.33 0.58 11.81
C LYS A 111 -11.76 0.95 12.21
N LYS A 112 -12.11 2.24 12.16
CA LYS A 112 -13.45 2.72 12.53
C LYS A 112 -14.54 2.29 11.54
N ARG A 113 -14.21 2.16 10.25
CA ARG A 113 -15.21 1.95 9.19
C ARG A 113 -15.34 0.51 8.70
N GLY A 114 -14.40 -0.37 9.01
CA GLY A 114 -14.52 -1.80 8.72
C GLY A 114 -14.56 -2.11 7.22
N PHE A 115 -13.57 -1.62 6.49
CA PHE A 115 -13.44 -1.84 5.04
C PHE A 115 -13.27 -3.32 4.69
N ARG A 116 -13.93 -3.74 3.60
CA ARG A 116 -13.84 -5.08 2.99
C ARG A 116 -12.98 -5.09 1.74
N SER A 117 -12.91 -3.98 1.02
CA SER A 117 -12.05 -3.84 -0.14
C SER A 117 -10.58 -3.82 0.26
N GLU A 118 -9.70 -4.23 -0.66
CA GLU A 118 -8.27 -4.09 -0.44
C GLU A 118 -7.91 -2.60 -0.39
N VAL A 119 -7.17 -2.21 0.65
CA VAL A 119 -6.62 -0.86 0.79
C VAL A 119 -5.11 -0.94 0.70
N VAL A 120 -4.53 -0.18 -0.23
CA VAL A 120 -3.08 -0.06 -0.42
C VAL A 120 -2.69 1.41 -0.33
N ILE A 121 -1.43 1.68 0.00
CA ILE A 121 -0.91 3.04 0.11
C ILE A 121 0.05 3.27 -1.05
N LEU A 122 -0.16 4.34 -1.82
CA LEU A 122 0.82 4.83 -2.77
C LEU A 122 1.65 5.92 -2.07
N ASN A 123 2.90 5.62 -1.80
CA ASN A 123 3.87 6.53 -1.20
C ASN A 123 4.99 6.82 -2.20
N ASP A 124 4.68 7.67 -3.18
CA ASP A 124 5.65 8.14 -4.16
C ASP A 124 5.60 9.66 -4.26
N VAL A 125 6.74 10.30 -3.98
CA VAL A 125 6.86 11.76 -3.92
C VAL A 125 6.83 12.41 -5.30
N ASP A 126 7.10 11.66 -6.36
CA ASP A 126 7.21 12.20 -7.73
C ASP A 126 5.89 12.06 -8.51
N SER A 127 4.85 12.69 -7.98
CA SER A 127 3.51 12.69 -8.59
C SER A 127 3.46 13.20 -10.02
N ASN A 128 4.31 14.16 -10.37
CA ASN A 128 4.40 14.67 -11.74
C ASN A 128 4.86 13.61 -12.73
N THR A 129 5.67 12.64 -12.30
CA THR A 129 6.13 11.54 -13.15
C THR A 129 5.09 10.42 -13.26
N TRP A 130 4.40 10.06 -12.17
CA TRP A 130 3.53 8.89 -12.19
C TRP A 130 2.08 9.15 -12.57
N ILE A 131 1.53 10.35 -12.30
CA ILE A 131 0.14 10.69 -12.67
C ILE A 131 -0.12 10.46 -14.18
N PRO A 132 0.74 10.95 -15.11
CA PRO A 132 0.54 10.73 -16.54
C PRO A 132 0.65 9.27 -16.98
N LYS A 133 1.35 8.43 -16.19
CA LYS A 133 1.45 6.98 -16.44
C LYS A 133 0.16 6.25 -16.07
N VAL A 134 -0.56 6.71 -15.03
CA VAL A 134 -1.91 6.21 -14.73
C VAL A 134 -2.88 6.67 -15.82
N ASN A 135 -2.89 7.97 -16.12
CA ASN A 135 -3.65 8.52 -17.22
C ASN A 135 -3.07 9.88 -17.64
N LYS A 136 -2.78 10.04 -18.94
CA LYS A 136 -2.19 11.26 -19.51
C LYS A 136 -3.04 12.52 -19.32
N ASP A 137 -4.34 12.36 -19.14
CA ASP A 137 -5.30 13.47 -18.99
C ASP A 137 -5.64 13.74 -17.51
N TRP A 138 -5.05 13.00 -16.56
CA TRP A 138 -5.26 13.22 -15.14
C TRP A 138 -4.54 14.47 -14.66
N SER A 139 -5.29 15.43 -14.11
CA SER A 139 -4.74 16.66 -13.54
C SER A 139 -3.99 16.47 -12.22
N GLY A 140 -4.14 15.29 -11.59
CA GLY A 140 -3.72 15.00 -10.22
C GLY A 140 -4.81 15.26 -9.17
N ALA A 141 -5.99 15.77 -9.55
CA ALA A 141 -7.10 15.94 -8.61
C ALA A 141 -7.67 14.59 -8.16
N ILE A 142 -8.11 14.54 -6.90
CA ILE A 142 -8.84 13.40 -6.33
C ILE A 142 -10.25 13.82 -5.87
N PRO A 143 -11.26 12.94 -5.97
CA PRO A 143 -11.14 11.52 -6.32
C PRO A 143 -10.89 11.26 -7.80
N ALA A 144 -10.18 10.17 -8.08
CA ALA A 144 -9.97 9.66 -9.43
C ALA A 144 -10.17 8.14 -9.43
N THR A 145 -10.78 7.62 -10.50
CA THR A 145 -11.09 6.18 -10.62
C THR A 145 -10.63 5.64 -11.96
N LEU A 146 -9.91 4.54 -11.93
CA LEU A 146 -9.56 3.73 -13.10
C LEU A 146 -10.35 2.43 -13.05
N ILE A 147 -11.14 2.16 -14.08
CA ILE A 147 -11.80 0.87 -14.28
C ILE A 147 -11.13 0.18 -15.45
N TYR A 148 -10.63 -1.05 -15.28
CA TYR A 148 -10.02 -1.80 -16.36
C TYR A 148 -10.24 -3.30 -16.27
N ASN A 149 -10.15 -3.95 -17.41
CA ASN A 149 -10.00 -5.40 -17.53
C ASN A 149 -9.08 -5.70 -18.71
N LYS A 150 -8.92 -6.98 -19.07
CA LYS A 150 -8.05 -7.40 -20.18
C LYS A 150 -8.40 -6.80 -21.55
N ASN A 151 -9.62 -6.28 -21.73
CA ASN A 151 -10.12 -5.81 -23.03
C ASN A 151 -10.08 -4.28 -23.16
N ARG A 152 -10.29 -3.54 -22.05
CA ARG A 152 -10.41 -2.08 -22.07
C ARG A 152 -10.13 -1.46 -20.70
N GLY A 153 -9.86 -0.15 -20.71
CA GLY A 153 -9.79 0.71 -19.52
C GLY A 153 -10.59 1.99 -19.73
N ALA A 154 -11.04 2.60 -18.63
CA ALA A 154 -11.63 3.93 -18.60
C ALA A 154 -11.20 4.66 -17.32
N PHE A 155 -10.95 5.95 -17.43
CA PHE A 155 -10.47 6.79 -16.34
C PHE A 155 -11.45 7.95 -16.09
N TYR A 156 -11.68 8.26 -14.82
CA TYR A 156 -12.68 9.23 -14.38
C TYR A 156 -12.09 10.10 -13.26
N GLU A 157 -11.89 11.38 -13.54
CA GLU A 157 -11.50 12.39 -12.56
C GLU A 157 -12.74 13.14 -12.06
N ARG A 158 -13.59 12.43 -11.32
CA ARG A 158 -14.81 12.97 -10.72
C ARG A 158 -15.29 12.10 -9.57
N SER A 159 -16.15 12.67 -8.74
CA SER A 159 -16.87 11.87 -7.74
C SER A 159 -17.93 10.97 -8.37
N PHE A 160 -18.29 9.94 -7.62
CA PHE A 160 -19.38 9.03 -7.94
C PHE A 160 -20.44 8.98 -6.84
N ASN A 161 -21.70 8.89 -7.24
CA ASN A 161 -22.69 8.12 -6.47
C ASN A 161 -22.72 6.66 -6.92
N TYR A 162 -23.42 5.80 -6.16
CA TYR A 162 -23.48 4.36 -6.47
C TYR A 162 -24.02 4.05 -7.86
N LEU A 163 -25.10 4.72 -8.29
CA LEU A 163 -25.73 4.43 -9.59
C LEU A 163 -24.82 4.79 -10.75
N GLU A 164 -24.14 5.94 -10.67
CA GLU A 164 -23.15 6.35 -11.66
C GLU A 164 -21.99 5.34 -11.71
N LEU A 165 -21.46 4.93 -10.55
CA LEU A 165 -20.34 4.00 -10.48
C LEU A 165 -20.70 2.64 -11.06
N GLU A 166 -21.88 2.13 -10.69
CA GLU A 166 -22.39 0.87 -11.20
C GLU A 166 -22.67 0.93 -12.71
N THR A 167 -23.14 2.07 -13.21
CA THR A 167 -23.36 2.29 -14.65
C THR A 167 -22.06 2.21 -15.44
N GLU A 168 -20.98 2.83 -14.95
CA GLU A 168 -19.67 2.72 -15.59
C GLU A 168 -19.12 1.29 -15.49
N LEU A 169 -19.21 0.64 -14.33
CA LEU A 169 -18.79 -0.76 -14.16
C LEU A 169 -19.52 -1.69 -15.13
N LYS A 170 -20.83 -1.51 -15.33
CA LYS A 170 -21.66 -2.33 -16.22
C LYS A 170 -21.20 -2.31 -17.67
N GLN A 171 -20.39 -1.33 -18.10
CA GLN A 171 -19.78 -1.32 -19.43
C GLN A 171 -18.62 -2.32 -19.59
N PHE A 172 -18.11 -2.86 -18.48
CA PHE A 172 -16.96 -3.79 -18.45
C PHE A 172 -17.38 -5.25 -18.24
N ILE A 173 -18.58 -5.46 -17.71
CA ILE A 173 -19.15 -6.79 -17.43
C ILE A 173 -20.25 -7.09 -18.45
N LYS A 174 -20.31 -8.35 -18.90
CA LYS A 174 -21.35 -8.83 -19.83
C LYS A 174 -22.58 -9.31 -19.08
#